data_AF-A0A832XGL9-F1
#
_entry.id   AF-A0A832XGL9-F1
#
_cell.length_a   1.000
_cell.length_b   1.000
_cell.length_c   1.000
_cell.angle_alpha   90.00
_cell.angle_beta   90.00
_cell.angle_gamma   90.00
#
_symmetry.space_group_name_H-M   'P 1'
#
loop_
_entity.id
_entity.type
_entity.pdbx_description
1 polymer ?
#
loop_
_entity_poly.entity_id
_entity_poly.type
_entity_poly.pdbx_seq_one_letter_code
_entity_poly.pdbx_strand_id
1 'polypeptide(L)'
;MFISKKSLFPLNRGGLLFSVLEYIILYPIIVFTSFLILTTFFTFLSKNQSIEILMLGAMSLLATVRITAYYSESLSQDLAKVIPLALLAIFLLDANYFSVENSIQALTTLATFSRTIVYYLGFVVTLEFALRLLHVIFGEPEKIEAS
;
A
#
# COMPACT_ATOMS: atom_id res chain seq x y z
N MET A 1 -23.81 16.17 -8.29
CA MET A 1 -23.81 17.57 -7.85
C MET A 1 -22.37 18.05 -7.91
N PHE A 2 -22.06 18.83 -8.96
CA PHE A 2 -20.72 19.34 -9.26
C PHE A 2 -20.33 20.42 -8.24
N ILE A 3 -19.32 20.15 -7.42
CA ILE A 3 -18.69 21.19 -6.60
C ILE A 3 -17.51 21.77 -7.38
N SER A 4 -17.64 23.07 -7.63
CA SER A 4 -16.75 23.95 -8.38
C SER A 4 -15.31 23.93 -7.86
N LYS A 5 -14.37 23.61 -8.75
CA LYS A 5 -12.93 23.39 -8.52
C LYS A 5 -12.12 24.69 -8.33
N LYS A 6 -12.73 25.85 -8.04
CA LYS A 6 -12.10 27.18 -8.32
C LYS A 6 -11.87 28.17 -7.16
N SER A 7 -12.02 27.83 -5.87
CA SER A 7 -11.86 28.87 -4.83
C SER A 7 -11.31 28.49 -3.46
N LEU A 8 -10.59 27.37 -3.28
CA LEU A 8 -10.23 26.92 -1.92
C LEU A 8 -8.78 27.13 -1.45
N PHE A 9 -7.85 27.67 -2.25
CA PHE A 9 -6.51 27.96 -1.73
C PHE A 9 -5.88 29.21 -2.38
N PRO A 10 -5.58 30.29 -1.61
CA PRO A 10 -4.73 31.36 -2.09
C PRO A 10 -3.32 30.80 -2.28
N LEU A 11 -2.85 30.85 -3.54
CA LEU A 11 -1.53 30.40 -3.99
C LEU A 11 -0.42 31.23 -3.33
N ASN A 12 0.03 30.79 -2.15
CA ASN A 12 1.31 31.20 -1.59
C ASN A 12 2.36 30.13 -1.94
N ARG A 13 3.44 30.52 -2.65
CA ARG A 13 4.49 29.60 -3.13
C ARG A 13 5.17 28.81 -1.99
N GLY A 14 5.16 29.32 -0.76
CA GLY A 14 5.65 28.60 0.43
C GLY A 14 4.73 27.49 0.92
N GLY A 15 3.42 27.57 0.65
CA GLY A 15 2.45 26.54 1.04
C GLY A 15 2.55 25.28 0.17
N LEU A 16 2.90 25.42 -1.10
CA LEU A 16 3.05 24.30 -2.03
C LEU A 16 4.20 23.36 -1.64
N LEU A 17 5.32 23.91 -1.17
CA LEU A 17 6.46 23.12 -0.70
C LEU A 17 6.11 22.30 0.55
N PHE A 18 5.31 22.88 1.45
CA PHE A 18 4.84 22.18 2.64
C PHE A 18 3.92 21.01 2.26
N SER A 19 2.96 21.23 1.34
CA SER A 19 2.04 20.17 0.89
C SER A 19 2.74 19.04 0.12
N VAL A 20 3.75 19.34 -0.69
CA VAL A 20 4.53 18.31 -1.41
C VAL A 20 5.34 17.46 -0.45
N LEU A 21 5.96 18.09 0.56
CA LEU A 21 6.74 17.40 1.58
C LEU A 21 5.86 16.48 2.43
N GLU A 22 4.69 16.97 2.85
CA GLU A 22 3.70 16.20 3.60
C GLU A 22 3.26 14.96 2.81
N TYR A 23 2.97 15.13 1.52
CA TYR A 23 2.53 14.03 0.67
C TYR A 23 3.65 13.01 0.35
N ILE A 24 4.92 13.43 0.31
CA ILE A 24 6.06 12.49 0.14
C ILE A 24 6.24 11.60 1.37
N ILE A 25 5.96 12.09 2.58
CA ILE A 25 6.15 11.34 3.82
C ILE A 25 4.90 10.53 4.20
N LEU A 26 3.71 11.10 4.03
CA LEU A 26 2.45 10.43 4.35
C LEU A 26 2.22 9.18 3.51
N TYR A 27 2.56 9.23 2.21
CA TYR A 27 2.26 8.12 1.31
C TYR A 27 2.98 6.82 1.67
N PRO A 28 4.31 6.81 1.88
CA PRO A 28 5.02 5.63 2.36
C PRO A 28 4.49 5.11 3.69
N ILE A 29 4.07 5.99 4.61
CA ILE A 29 3.49 5.59 5.91
C ILE A 29 2.16 4.85 5.72
N ILE A 30 1.29 5.35 4.83
CA ILE A 30 0.01 4.69 4.53
C ILE A 30 0.26 3.31 3.94
N VAL A 31 1.13 3.21 2.92
CA VAL A 31 1.47 1.93 2.27
C VAL A 31 2.10 0.95 3.25
N PHE A 32 3.00 1.42 4.10
CA PHE A 32 3.63 0.60 5.14
C PHE A 32 2.63 0.12 6.18
N THR A 33 1.67 0.96 6.58
CA THR A 33 0.60 0.56 7.48
C THR A 33 -0.28 -0.50 6.85
N SER A 34 -0.66 -0.35 5.56
CA SER A 34 -1.38 -1.37 4.81
C SER A 34 -0.60 -2.68 4.70
N PHE A 35 0.72 -2.62 4.54
CA PHE A 35 1.62 -3.78 4.56
C PHE A 35 1.56 -4.54 5.89
N LEU A 36 1.63 -3.83 7.01
CA LEU A 36 1.53 -4.46 8.34
C LEU A 36 0.18 -5.14 8.55
N ILE A 37 -0.90 -4.46 8.16
CA ILE A 37 -2.26 -5.01 8.25
C ILE A 37 -2.38 -6.28 7.40
N LEU A 38 -1.96 -6.22 6.13
CA LEU A 38 -2.04 -7.36 5.22
C LEU A 38 -1.19 -8.55 5.68
N THR A 39 0.04 -8.29 6.11
CA THR A 39 0.95 -9.33 6.63
C THR A 39 0.38 -9.99 7.88
N THR A 40 -0.25 -9.21 8.77
CA THR A 40 -0.93 -9.75 9.95
C THR A 40 -2.04 -10.71 9.55
N PHE A 41 -2.89 -10.31 8.59
CA PHE A 41 -3.92 -11.20 8.07
C PHE A 41 -3.31 -12.45 7.42
N PHE A 42 -2.29 -12.32 6.57
CA PHE A 42 -1.63 -13.48 5.97
C PHE A 42 -1.03 -14.43 7.01
N THR A 43 -0.44 -13.90 8.08
CA THR A 43 0.10 -14.73 9.18
C THR A 43 -1.01 -15.42 9.96
N PHE A 44 -2.18 -14.78 10.13
CA PHE A 44 -3.33 -15.37 10.81
C PHE A 44 -4.00 -16.46 9.97
N LEU A 45 -4.06 -16.26 8.66
CA LEU A 45 -4.79 -17.13 7.73
C LEU A 45 -3.92 -18.26 7.16
N SER A 46 -2.60 -18.09 7.09
CA SER A 46 -1.72 -19.09 6.45
C SER A 46 -1.22 -20.12 7.44
N LYS A 47 -1.53 -21.39 7.16
CA LYS A 47 -0.97 -22.53 7.86
C LYS A 47 0.31 -22.99 7.16
N ASN A 48 1.40 -23.16 7.93
CA ASN A 48 2.63 -23.83 7.49
C ASN A 48 3.47 -23.10 6.42
N GLN A 49 3.30 -21.79 6.27
CA GLN A 49 4.20 -20.95 5.46
C GLN A 49 5.16 -20.17 6.37
N SER A 50 6.40 -19.97 5.91
CA SER A 50 7.34 -19.13 6.63
C SER A 50 6.88 -17.67 6.58
N ILE A 51 7.03 -16.93 7.69
CA ILE A 51 6.65 -15.52 7.79
C ILE A 51 7.33 -14.67 6.71
N GLU A 52 8.56 -15.03 6.33
CA GLU A 52 9.31 -14.39 5.26
C GLU A 52 8.57 -14.42 3.91
N ILE A 53 7.98 -15.58 3.54
CA ILE A 53 7.20 -15.75 2.32
C ILE A 53 5.92 -14.91 2.39
N LEU A 54 5.26 -14.90 3.56
CA LEU A 54 4.02 -14.13 3.76
C LEU A 54 4.27 -12.63 3.66
N MET A 55 5.34 -12.13 4.28
CA MET A 55 5.76 -10.74 4.17
C MET A 55 6.12 -10.39 2.72
N LEU A 56 6.86 -11.25 2.03
CA LEU A 56 7.23 -11.03 0.63
C LEU A 56 5.98 -10.98 -0.26
N GLY A 57 5.04 -11.90 -0.06
CA GLY A 57 3.76 -11.93 -0.79
C GLY A 57 2.93 -10.67 -0.55
N ALA A 58 2.79 -10.25 0.71
CA ALA A 58 2.08 -9.03 1.07
C ALA A 58 2.72 -7.79 0.43
N MET A 59 4.05 -7.66 0.51
CA MET A 59 4.76 -6.55 -0.10
C MET A 59 4.66 -6.58 -1.64
N SER A 60 4.77 -7.76 -2.25
CA SER A 60 4.65 -7.93 -3.71
C SER A 60 3.27 -7.48 -4.22
N LEU A 61 2.20 -7.87 -3.54
CA LEU A 61 0.83 -7.43 -3.86
C LEU A 61 0.69 -5.91 -3.74
N LEU A 62 1.13 -5.33 -2.62
CA LEU A 62 1.09 -3.89 -2.42
C LEU A 62 1.92 -3.14 -3.46
N ALA A 63 3.16 -3.57 -3.71
CA ALA A 63 4.01 -2.97 -4.74
C ALA A 63 3.35 -3.04 -6.12
N THR A 64 2.73 -4.17 -6.47
CA THR A 64 2.03 -4.32 -7.75
C THR A 64 0.88 -3.32 -7.86
N VAL A 65 0.00 -3.23 -6.87
CA VAL A 65 -1.10 -2.24 -6.84
C VAL A 65 -0.54 -0.83 -7.01
N ARG A 66 0.51 -0.48 -6.25
CA ARG A 66 1.15 0.83 -6.29
C ARG A 66 1.75 1.16 -7.65
N ILE A 67 2.54 0.24 -8.22
CA ILE A 67 3.11 0.41 -9.55
C ILE A 67 2.00 0.63 -10.57
N THR A 68 0.96 -0.22 -10.56
CA THR A 68 -0.15 -0.10 -11.52
C THR A 68 -0.95 1.20 -11.37
N ALA A 69 -1.01 1.80 -10.18
CA ALA A 69 -1.67 3.09 -9.97
C ALA A 69 -1.02 4.22 -10.77
N TYR A 70 0.27 4.11 -11.09
CA TYR A 70 0.97 5.08 -11.95
C TYR A 70 0.79 4.84 -13.45
N TYR A 71 0.26 3.67 -13.85
CA TYR A 71 -0.04 3.35 -15.26
C TYR A 71 -1.52 3.51 -15.58
N SER A 72 -2.40 2.93 -14.76
CA SER A 72 -3.85 2.97 -14.94
C SER A 72 -4.56 2.85 -13.59
N GLU A 73 -5.34 3.87 -13.25
CA GLU A 73 -6.11 3.89 -12.00
C GLU A 73 -7.12 2.73 -11.94
N SER A 74 -7.79 2.40 -13.05
CA SER A 74 -8.77 1.31 -13.10
C SER A 74 -8.11 -0.05 -12.83
N LEU A 75 -6.91 -0.29 -13.38
CA LEU A 75 -6.16 -1.52 -13.15
C LEU A 75 -5.75 -1.64 -11.67
N SER A 76 -5.25 -0.56 -11.08
CA SER A 76 -4.90 -0.54 -9.65
C SER A 76 -6.12 -0.81 -8.77
N GLN A 77 -7.28 -0.24 -9.10
CA GLN A 77 -8.52 -0.47 -8.35
C GLN A 77 -8.95 -1.94 -8.43
N ASP A 78 -8.82 -2.58 -9.60
CA ASP A 78 -9.17 -3.98 -9.76
C ASP A 78 -8.21 -4.91 -9.02
N LEU A 79 -6.90 -4.63 -9.04
CA LEU A 79 -5.91 -5.39 -8.27
C LEU A 79 -6.07 -5.19 -6.76
N ALA A 80 -6.42 -3.98 -6.30
CA ALA A 80 -6.66 -3.74 -4.88
C ALA A 80 -7.81 -4.59 -4.33
N LYS A 81 -8.83 -4.92 -5.14
CA LYS A 81 -9.94 -5.82 -4.76
C LYS A 81 -9.48 -7.27 -4.58
N VAL A 82 -8.38 -7.68 -5.21
CA VAL A 82 -7.83 -9.04 -5.07
C VAL A 82 -7.33 -9.28 -3.65
N ILE A 83 -6.84 -8.25 -2.95
CA ILE A 83 -6.30 -8.37 -1.58
C ILE A 83 -7.37 -8.91 -0.60
N PRO A 84 -8.52 -8.24 -0.39
CA PRO A 84 -9.56 -8.75 0.51
C PRO A 84 -10.21 -10.04 -0.02
N LEU A 85 -10.29 -10.23 -1.34
CA LEU A 85 -10.83 -11.46 -1.93
C LEU A 85 -9.94 -12.68 -1.66
N ALA A 86 -8.62 -12.52 -1.76
CA ALA A 86 -7.66 -13.57 -1.45
C ALA A 86 -7.70 -13.94 0.03
N LEU A 87 -7.82 -12.95 0.92
CA LEU A 87 -8.04 -13.20 2.35
C LEU A 87 -9.34 -13.97 2.60
N LEU A 88 -10.43 -13.56 1.95
CA LEU A 88 -11.71 -14.26 2.08
C LEU A 88 -11.62 -15.71 1.58
N ALA A 89 -10.92 -15.96 0.47
CA ALA A 89 -10.73 -17.30 -0.06
C ALA A 89 -9.98 -18.20 0.93
N ILE A 90 -8.86 -17.72 1.49
CA ILE A 90 -8.09 -18.49 2.49
C ILE A 90 -8.94 -18.74 3.74
N PHE A 91 -9.69 -17.74 4.19
CA PHE A 91 -10.58 -17.84 5.35
C PHE A 91 -11.66 -18.93 5.17
N LEU A 92 -12.27 -19.02 3.98
CA LEU A 92 -13.31 -20.01 3.69
C LEU A 92 -12.77 -21.43 3.55
N LEU A 93 -11.51 -21.59 3.14
CA LEU A 93 -10.89 -22.91 2.97
C LEU A 93 -10.49 -23.54 4.32
N ASP A 94 -10.09 -22.74 5.30
CA ASP A 94 -9.53 -23.21 6.58
C ASP A 94 -10.08 -22.47 7.81
N ALA A 95 -11.41 -22.36 7.92
CA ALA A 95 -12.10 -21.62 8.99
C ALA A 95 -11.77 -22.10 10.43
N ASN A 96 -11.36 -23.36 10.61
CA ASN A 96 -11.06 -23.95 11.92
C ASN A 96 -9.71 -23.51 12.52
N TYR A 97 -8.88 -22.75 11.77
CA TYR A 97 -7.56 -22.32 12.25
C TYR A 97 -7.60 -21.09 13.16
N PHE A 98 -8.71 -20.35 13.15
CA PHE A 98 -8.88 -19.15 13.96
C PHE A 98 -9.06 -19.47 15.44
N SER A 99 -7.98 -19.39 16.21
CA SER A 99 -8.01 -19.33 17.66
C SER A 99 -7.35 -18.04 18.15
N VAL A 100 -7.81 -17.53 19.29
CA VAL A 100 -7.24 -16.33 19.93
C VAL A 100 -5.77 -16.56 20.26
N GLU A 101 -5.42 -17.77 20.71
CA GLU A 101 -4.06 -18.15 21.07
C GLU A 101 -3.11 -18.17 19.86
N ASN A 102 -3.54 -18.77 18.75
CA ASN A 102 -2.78 -18.78 17.49
C ASN A 102 -2.57 -17.35 16.96
N SER A 103 -3.59 -16.50 17.09
CA SER A 103 -3.53 -15.10 16.63
C SER A 103 -2.52 -14.28 17.44
N ILE A 104 -2.49 -14.46 18.77
CA ILE A 104 -1.51 -13.78 19.63
C ILE A 104 -0.09 -14.28 19.33
N GLN A 105 0.11 -15.59 19.15
CA GLN A 105 1.41 -16.15 18.76
C GLN A 105 1.88 -15.66 17.40
N ALA A 106 0.97 -15.51 16.43
CA ALA A 106 1.30 -14.95 15.13
C ALA A 106 1.83 -13.50 15.24
N LEU A 107 1.22 -12.66 16.08
CA LEU A 107 1.69 -11.28 16.30
C LEU A 107 3.07 -11.22 16.96
N THR A 108 3.31 -12.04 17.99
CA THR A 108 4.61 -12.07 18.67
C THR A 108 5.70 -12.61 17.75
N THR A 109 5.38 -13.61 16.92
CA THR A 109 6.31 -14.13 15.93
C THR A 109 6.63 -13.06 14.87
N LEU A 110 5.63 -12.34 14.36
CA LEU A 110 5.83 -11.24 13.41
C LEU A 110 6.75 -10.15 13.98
N ALA A 111 6.58 -9.77 15.25
CA ALA A 111 7.43 -8.78 15.92
C ALA A 111 8.91 -9.21 15.98
N THR A 112 9.19 -10.52 15.97
CA THR A 112 10.56 -11.07 15.94
C THR A 112 11.27 -10.74 14.61
N PHE A 113 10.51 -10.52 13.53
CA PHE A 113 11.02 -10.12 12.21
C PHE A 113 11.11 -8.60 12.03
N SER A 114 11.22 -7.83 13.11
CA SER A 114 11.32 -6.36 13.09
C SER A 114 12.39 -5.82 12.12
N ARG A 115 13.54 -6.48 12.01
CA ARG A 115 14.59 -6.09 11.06
C ARG A 115 14.11 -6.19 9.61
N THR A 116 13.44 -7.28 9.26
CA THR A 116 12.85 -7.49 7.93
C THR A 116 11.73 -6.48 7.65
N ILE A 117 10.91 -6.17 8.66
CA ILE A 117 9.88 -5.12 8.56
C ILE A 117 10.51 -3.77 8.21
N VAL A 118 11.62 -3.40 8.86
CA VAL A 118 12.34 -2.15 8.57
C VAL A 118 12.93 -2.15 7.15
N TYR A 119 13.42 -3.29 6.65
CA TYR A 119 13.85 -3.39 5.25
C TYR A 119 12.69 -3.14 4.27
N TYR A 120 11.50 -3.67 4.56
CA TYR A 120 10.32 -3.40 3.74
C TYR A 120 9.87 -1.92 3.80
N LEU A 121 10.02 -1.26 4.95
CA LEU A 121 9.80 0.19 5.02
C LEU A 121 10.76 0.96 4.09
N GLY A 122 12.06 0.63 4.13
CA GLY A 122 13.05 1.23 3.23
C GLY A 122 12.75 0.96 1.75
N PHE A 123 12.29 -0.25 1.45
CA PHE A 123 11.83 -0.61 0.11
C PHE A 123 10.62 0.22 -0.33
N VAL A 124 9.58 0.36 0.50
CA VAL A 124 8.38 1.18 0.20
C VAL A 124 8.77 2.64 -0.08
N VAL A 125 9.62 3.22 0.76
CA VAL A 125 10.09 4.61 0.58
C VAL A 125 10.83 4.75 -0.75
N THR A 126 11.72 3.82 -1.06
CA THR A 126 12.49 3.84 -2.32
C THR A 126 11.58 3.65 -3.53
N LEU A 127 10.63 2.72 -3.46
CA LEU A 127 9.66 2.44 -4.52
C LEU A 127 8.81 3.67 -4.82
N GLU A 128 8.26 4.32 -3.79
CA GLU A 128 7.43 5.51 -3.98
C GLU A 128 8.21 6.68 -4.57
N PHE A 129 9.44 6.86 -4.09
CA PHE A 129 10.30 7.90 -4.64
C PHE A 129 10.62 7.62 -6.12
N ALA A 130 10.95 6.38 -6.46
CA ALA A 130 11.22 5.97 -7.83
C ALA A 130 10.00 6.17 -8.75
N LEU A 131 8.82 5.70 -8.34
CA LEU A 131 7.58 5.85 -9.11
C LEU A 131 7.20 7.31 -9.32
N ARG A 132 7.35 8.14 -8.28
CA ARG A 132 7.11 9.58 -8.38
C ARG A 132 8.08 10.27 -9.33
N LEU A 133 9.38 9.94 -9.28
CA LEU A 133 10.35 10.49 -10.23
C LEU A 133 10.00 10.09 -11.67
N LEU A 134 9.64 8.82 -11.90
CA LEU A 134 9.19 8.36 -13.20
C LEU A 134 7.96 9.12 -13.67
N HIS A 135 6.96 9.32 -12.80
CA HIS A 135 5.76 10.09 -13.14
C HIS A 135 6.06 11.57 -13.45
N VAL A 136 7.01 12.20 -12.76
CA VAL A 136 7.40 13.58 -13.06
C VAL A 136 8.16 13.68 -14.40
N ILE A 137 8.95 12.66 -14.76
CA ILE A 137 9.73 12.64 -16.00
C ILE A 137 8.86 12.29 -17.22
N PHE A 138 7.96 11.30 -17.06
CA PHE A 138 7.16 10.73 -18.17
C PHE A 138 5.69 11.15 -18.16
N GLY A 139 5.20 11.80 -17.10
CA GLY A 139 3.83 12.29 -17.02
C GLY A 139 3.61 13.39 -18.04
N GLU A 140 2.88 13.08 -19.11
CA GLU A 140 2.48 14.10 -20.08
C GLU A 140 1.63 15.18 -19.36
N PRO A 141 1.83 16.47 -19.69
CA PRO A 141 0.96 17.52 -19.17
C PRO A 141 -0.46 17.24 -19.64
N GLU A 142 -1.37 17.07 -18.68
CA GLU A 142 -2.81 16.94 -18.88
C GLU A 142 -3.26 17.94 -19.96
N LYS A 143 -3.59 17.44 -21.16
CA LYS A 143 -4.23 18.27 -22.18
C LYS A 143 -5.56 18.70 -21.59
N ILE A 144 -5.64 19.98 -21.22
CA ILE A 144 -6.91 20.64 -20.92
C ILE A 144 -7.69 20.64 -22.23
N GLU A 145 -8.43 19.56 -22.49
CA GLU A 145 -9.44 19.52 -23.54
C GLU A 145 -10.58 20.42 -23.08
N ALA A 146 -10.47 21.69 -23.46
CA ALA A 146 -11.63 22.53 -23.65
C ALA A 146 -12.37 21.98 -24.87
N SER A 147 -13.48 21.27 -24.65
CA SER A 147 -14.54 21.14 -25.63
C SER A 147 -15.89 20.88 -24.97
#